data_AF-A0A559QIV5-F1
#
_entry.id   AF-A0A559QIV5-F1
#
_cell.length_a   1.000
_cell.length_b   1.000
_cell.length_c   1.000
_cell.angle_alpha   90.00
_cell.angle_beta   90.00
_cell.angle_gamma   90.00
#
_symmetry.space_group_name_H-M   'P 1'
#
loop_
_entity.id
_entity.type
_entity.pdbx_description
1 polymer ?
#
loop_
_entity_poly.entity_id
_entity_poly.type
_entity_poly.pdbx_seq_one_letter_code
_entity_poly.pdbx_strand_id
1 'polypeptide(L)'
;MNVRKGESVDKVWYRSERFFCVDGQWYFSTREGTDVGPYSSRSAAASGLILYIQYMQTNPEQGQMYASKIAKKGVWETTLYH
;
A
#
# COMPACT_ATOMS: atom_id res chain seq x y z
N MET A 1 -17.55 9.52 20.20
CA MET A 1 -17.00 8.37 19.44
C MET A 1 -17.88 7.18 19.74
N ASN A 2 -18.38 6.46 18.72
CA ASN A 2 -19.23 5.29 18.94
C ASN A 2 -18.34 4.06 19.19
N VAL A 3 -18.29 3.59 20.43
CA VAL A 3 -17.60 2.36 20.83
C VAL A 3 -18.62 1.25 21.07
N ARG A 4 -18.21 -0.02 20.95
CA ARG A 4 -19.11 -1.15 21.21
C ARG A 4 -19.45 -1.22 22.71
N LYS A 5 -20.61 -1.77 23.06
CA LYS A 5 -21.03 -1.93 24.45
C LYS A 5 -19.99 -2.76 25.22
N GLY A 6 -19.37 -2.17 26.24
CA GLY A 6 -18.33 -2.80 27.06
C GLY A 6 -16.89 -2.41 26.71
N GLU A 7 -16.66 -1.62 25.66
CA GLU A 7 -15.35 -1.04 25.38
C GLU A 7 -15.17 0.30 26.11
N SER A 8 -13.98 0.50 26.70
CA SER A 8 -13.58 1.75 27.34
C SER A 8 -13.60 2.90 26.33
N VAL A 9 -14.15 4.04 26.72
CA VAL A 9 -14.15 5.27 25.89
C VAL A 9 -12.71 5.77 25.67
N ASP A 10 -11.80 5.47 26.60
CA ASP A 10 -10.37 5.83 26.56
C ASP A 10 -9.51 4.90 25.67
N LYS A 11 -10.12 4.09 24.80
CA LYS A 11 -9.39 3.18 23.93
C LYS A 11 -8.59 3.97 22.88
N VAL A 12 -7.27 3.83 22.87
CA VAL A 12 -6.42 4.38 21.81
C VAL A 12 -6.35 3.38 20.65
N TRP A 13 -6.89 3.76 19.49
CA TRP A 13 -6.74 2.97 18.26
C TRP A 13 -5.39 3.27 17.63
N TYR A 14 -4.42 2.37 17.83
CA TYR A 14 -3.19 2.41 17.05
C TYR A 14 -3.53 2.17 15.58
N ARG A 15 -3.22 3.16 14.74
CA ARG A 15 -3.24 3.02 13.30
C ARG A 15 -1.80 2.98 12.83
N SER A 16 -1.31 1.79 12.48
CA SER A 16 0.00 1.68 11.86
C SER A 16 0.03 2.53 10.59
N GLU A 17 1.09 3.31 10.40
CA GLU A 17 1.33 3.94 9.12
C GLU A 17 1.44 2.84 8.06
N ARG A 18 0.82 3.07 6.90
CA ARG A 18 0.89 2.13 5.76
C ARG A 18 2.16 2.28 4.96
N PHE A 19 3.12 3.10 5.40
CA PHE A 19 4.43 3.25 4.80
C PHE A 19 5.46 2.80 5.82
N PHE A 20 6.40 1.96 5.39
CA PHE A 20 7.45 1.45 6.27
C PHE A 20 8.76 1.28 5.50
N CYS A 21 9.86 1.26 6.25
CA CYS A 21 11.20 1.16 5.71
C CYS A 21 11.87 -0.12 6.23
N VAL A 22 12.42 -0.93 5.33
CA VAL A 22 13.20 -2.13 5.63
C VAL A 22 14.52 -2.02 4.87
N ASP A 23 15.64 -2.09 5.58
CA ASP A 23 16.98 -2.01 4.98
C ASP A 23 17.20 -0.78 4.06
N GLY A 24 16.69 0.38 4.49
CA GLY A 24 16.79 1.63 3.72
C GLY A 24 15.84 1.71 2.52
N GLN A 25 15.07 0.67 2.24
CA GLN A 25 14.08 0.63 1.18
C GLN A 25 12.68 0.89 1.72
N TRP A 26 11.90 1.67 0.99
CA TRP A 26 10.54 2.05 1.37
C TRP A 26 9.49 1.16 0.73
N TYR A 27 8.43 0.92 1.48
CA TYR A 27 7.30 0.08 1.07
C TYR A 27 6.00 0.73 1.51
N PHE A 28 4.89 0.31 0.91
CA PHE A 28 3.56 0.53 1.48
C PHE A 28 2.74 -0.75 1.59
N SER A 29 1.88 -0.84 2.61
CA SER A 29 0.99 -1.99 2.82
C SER A 29 -0.44 -1.70 2.34
N THR A 30 -1.04 -2.69 1.67
CA THR A 30 -2.45 -2.66 1.25
C THR A 30 -3.35 -3.33 2.29
N ARG A 31 -4.68 -3.14 2.20
CA ARG A 31 -5.63 -3.73 3.17
C ARG A 31 -5.70 -5.25 3.07
N GLU A 32 -5.30 -5.78 1.93
CA GLU A 32 -5.28 -7.19 1.57
C GLU A 32 -4.01 -7.90 2.08
N GLY A 33 -3.14 -7.18 2.82
CA GLY A 33 -1.90 -7.72 3.38
C GLY A 33 -0.77 -7.83 2.36
N THR A 34 -0.84 -7.07 1.26
CA THR A 34 0.26 -7.01 0.28
C THR A 34 1.14 -5.83 0.59
N ASP A 35 2.44 -6.07 0.69
CA ASP A 35 3.45 -5.02 0.78
C ASP A 35 4.01 -4.74 -0.61
N VAL A 36 4.01 -3.47 -0.99
CA VAL A 36 4.38 -3.00 -2.33
C VAL A 36 5.63 -2.13 -2.23
N GLY A 37 6.63 -2.46 -3.04
CA GLY A 37 7.97 -1.86 -3.06
C GLY A 37 8.99 -2.86 -3.62
N PRO A 38 10.30 -2.62 -3.47
CA PRO A 38 10.93 -1.49 -2.78
C PRO A 38 10.85 -0.17 -3.58
N TYR A 39 10.90 0.93 -2.83
CA TYR A 39 11.01 2.30 -3.32
C TYR A 39 12.25 2.97 -2.70
N SER A 40 12.94 3.81 -3.47
CA SER A 40 14.13 4.53 -3.01
C SER A 40 13.86 5.57 -1.92
N SER A 41 12.61 6.01 -1.78
CA SER A 41 12.19 7.01 -0.78
C SER A 41 10.73 6.87 -0.42
N ARG A 42 10.33 7.43 0.73
CA ARG A 42 8.93 7.51 1.17
C ARG A 42 8.05 8.23 0.14
N SER A 43 8.58 9.28 -0.49
CA SER A 43 7.86 10.04 -1.52
C SER A 43 7.61 9.19 -2.77
N ALA A 44 8.59 8.39 -3.19
CA ALA A 44 8.42 7.45 -4.30
C ALA A 44 7.37 6.38 -3.98
N ALA A 45 7.36 5.86 -2.76
CA ALA A 45 6.31 4.93 -2.30
C ALA A 45 4.92 5.59 -2.33
N ALA A 46 4.81 6.86 -1.93
CA ALA A 46 3.55 7.60 -1.97
C ALA A 46 3.03 7.80 -3.40
N SER A 47 3.92 8.14 -4.34
CA SER A 47 3.58 8.19 -5.77
C SER A 47 3.12 6.82 -6.29
N GLY A 48 3.83 5.75 -5.93
CA GLY A 48 3.45 4.38 -6.27
C GLY A 48 2.07 3.99 -5.74
N LEU A 49 1.71 4.42 -4.53
CA LEU A 49 0.38 4.20 -3.96
C LEU A 49 -0.73 4.90 -4.76
N ILE A 50 -0.50 6.11 -5.27
CA ILE A 50 -1.49 6.83 -6.10
C ILE A 50 -1.77 6.04 -7.38
N LEU A 51 -0.71 5.61 -8.08
CA LEU A 51 -0.80 4.76 -9.27
C LEU A 51 -1.53 3.44 -8.98
N TYR A 52 -1.19 2.81 -7.85
CA TYR A 52 -1.87 1.60 -7.39
C TYR A 52 -3.38 1.80 -7.22
N ILE A 53 -3.80 2.87 -6.52
CA ILE A 53 -5.21 3.18 -6.29
C ILE A 53 -5.92 3.44 -7.63
N GLN A 54 -5.32 4.24 -8.52
CA GLN A 54 -5.88 4.53 -9.84
C GLN A 54 -6.09 3.24 -10.63
N TYR A 55 -5.10 2.36 -10.66
CA TYR A 55 -5.21 1.08 -11.37
C TYR A 55 -6.33 0.21 -10.81
N MET A 56 -6.43 0.10 -9.47
CA MET A 56 -7.50 -0.66 -8.81
C MET A 56 -8.89 -0.11 -9.13
N GLN A 57 -9.02 1.21 -9.29
CA GLN A 57 -10.29 1.86 -9.66
C GLN A 57 -10.64 1.66 -11.13
N THR A 58 -9.66 1.70 -12.04
CA THR A 58 -9.89 1.55 -13.48
C THR A 58 -10.09 0.10 -13.91
N ASN A 59 -9.44 -0.87 -13.23
CA ASN A 59 -9.49 -2.29 -13.59
C ASN A 59 -9.73 -3.20 -12.38
N PRO A 60 -10.95 -3.19 -11.78
CA PRO A 60 -11.22 -3.87 -10.52
C PRO A 60 -11.01 -5.40 -10.55
N GLU A 61 -11.32 -6.09 -11.66
CA GLU A 61 -11.09 -7.54 -11.78
C GLU A 61 -9.60 -7.91 -11.89
N GLN A 62 -8.77 -7.03 -12.45
CA GLN A 62 -7.33 -7.27 -12.67
C GLN A 62 -6.45 -6.65 -11.59
N GLY A 63 -7.02 -5.76 -10.76
CA GLY A 63 -6.32 -5.01 -9.72
C GLY A 63 -5.59 -5.90 -8.71
N GLN A 64 -6.23 -7.00 -8.29
CA GLN A 64 -5.64 -7.92 -7.32
C GLN A 64 -4.45 -8.72 -7.90
N MET A 65 -4.50 -9.05 -9.20
CA MET A 65 -3.37 -9.66 -9.90
C MET A 65 -2.23 -8.66 -10.14
N TYR A 66 -2.55 -7.41 -10.41
CA TYR A 66 -1.58 -6.33 -10.63
C TYR A 66 -0.80 -6.01 -9.34
N ALA A 67 -1.49 -5.92 -8.19
CA ALA A 67 -0.88 -5.79 -6.87
C ALA A 67 0.19 -6.87 -6.61
N SER A 68 -0.20 -8.13 -6.85
CA SER A 68 0.67 -9.30 -6.66
C SER A 68 1.84 -9.33 -7.67
N LYS A 69 1.62 -8.85 -8.90
CA LYS A 69 2.68 -8.74 -9.92
C LYS A 69 3.68 -7.63 -9.62
N ILE A 70 3.23 -6.47 -9.15
CA ILE A 70 4.12 -5.37 -8.74
C ILE A 70 4.96 -5.79 -7.53
N ALA A 71 4.36 -6.44 -6.54
CA ALA A 71 5.08 -6.88 -5.34
C ALA A 71 6.13 -7.98 -5.59
N LYS A 72 5.97 -8.80 -6.64
CA LYS A 72 6.83 -9.97 -6.90
C LYS A 72 7.90 -9.76 -7.98
N LYS A 73 7.76 -8.76 -8.86
CA LYS A 73 8.77 -8.42 -9.88
C LYS A 73 9.42 -7.11 -9.52
N GLY A 74 10.63 -7.18 -8.97
CA GLY A 74 11.46 -6.05 -8.51
C GLY A 74 11.99 -5.11 -9.61
N VAL A 75 11.19 -4.80 -10.63
CA VAL A 75 11.54 -3.84 -11.70
C VAL A 75 10.26 -3.14 -12.12
N TRP A 76 10.00 -1.94 -11.57
CA TRP A 76 8.86 -1.11 -12.00
C TRP A 76 9.27 0.11 -12.82
N GLU A 77 10.52 0.18 -13.33
CA GLU A 77 10.97 1.31 -14.16
C GLU A 77 10.49 1.30 -15.62
N THR A 78 9.83 0.27 -16.18
CA THR A 78 9.67 0.23 -17.67
C THR A 78 8.35 -0.31 -18.24
N THR A 79 7.23 -0.28 -17.53
CA THR A 79 5.95 -0.71 -18.14
C THR A 79 4.81 0.30 -18.10
N LEU A 80 5.07 1.56 -17.77
CA LEU A 80 4.04 2.62 -17.71
C LEU A 80 4.30 3.82 -18.64
N TYR A 81 5.11 3.63 -19.66
CA TYR A 81 5.22 4.56 -20.79
C TYR A 81 5.09 3.80 -22.11
N HIS A 82 3.88 3.82 -22.67
CA HIS A 82 3.67 3.88 -24.11
C HIS A 82 2.28 4.44 -24.42
#